data_AF-A0A2L2P0H8-F1
#
_entry.id   AF-A0A2L2P0H8-F1
#
_cell.length_a   1.000
_cell.length_b   1.000
_cell.length_c   1.000
_cell.angle_alpha   90.00
_cell.angle_beta   90.00
_cell.angle_gamma   90.00
#
_symmetry.space_group_name_H-M   'P 1'
#
loop_
_entity.id
_entity.type
_entity.pdbx_description
1 polymer ?
#
loop_
_entity_poly.entity_id
_entity_poly.type
_entity_poly.pdbx_seq_one_letter_code
_entity_poly.pdbx_strand_id
1 'polypeptide(L)'
;MQLGLFLDLDGTTRESTEGKFIQTPKGQRIMAGVHEAIAHHKRQGYTIIGITNQGGCDTINRDTGKPLKSIEDAIAQQQYTLELIPQLEAIYFCPDMRGLIVYRVTRNSAVKLADHTPDDDFLEEKFRYRKPGAGMIYQAVFDFGIDLTVSWMISDRPEDEQAAAATGLNFMWADVWRMRFTPGMYEIRTATPQLLEFLEGINLN
;
A
#
# COMPACT_ATOMS: atom_id res chain seq x y z
N MET A 1 20.71 -4.95 -3.31
CA MET A 1 19.42 -4.40 -2.85
C MET A 1 18.33 -4.93 -3.77
N GLN A 2 17.10 -5.09 -3.28
CA GLN A 2 16.00 -5.74 -4.00
C GLN A 2 15.08 -4.73 -4.68
N LEU A 3 14.40 -5.14 -5.76
CA LEU A 3 13.31 -4.34 -6.35
C LEU A 3 12.09 -4.39 -5.44
N GLY A 4 11.43 -3.25 -5.22
CA GLY A 4 10.23 -3.13 -4.40
C GLY A 4 9.05 -2.62 -5.23
N LEU A 5 7.90 -3.28 -5.07
CA LEU A 5 6.63 -2.78 -5.55
C LEU A 5 5.72 -2.50 -4.36
N PHE A 6 5.55 -1.22 -4.05
CA PHE A 6 4.69 -0.75 -2.97
C PHE A 6 3.29 -0.53 -3.53
N LEU A 7 2.31 -1.17 -2.91
CA LEU A 7 0.91 -1.09 -3.33
C LEU A 7 0.11 -0.44 -2.22
N ASP A 8 -0.60 0.64 -2.54
CA ASP A 8 -1.79 0.97 -1.76
C ASP A 8 -2.82 -0.16 -1.89
N LEU A 9 -3.76 -0.22 -0.93
CA LEU A 9 -4.75 -1.28 -0.89
C LEU A 9 -6.14 -0.79 -1.35
N ASP A 10 -6.74 0.13 -0.60
CA ASP A 10 -8.15 0.50 -0.73
C ASP A 10 -8.39 1.47 -1.90
N GLY A 11 -8.85 0.96 -3.04
CA GLY A 11 -8.98 1.71 -4.31
C GLY A 11 -7.90 1.36 -5.34
N THR A 12 -6.85 0.67 -4.88
CA THR A 12 -5.68 0.31 -5.68
C THR A 12 -5.62 -1.18 -6.00
N THR A 13 -5.59 -2.05 -5.00
CA THR A 13 -5.58 -3.52 -5.21
C THR A 13 -6.94 -4.16 -4.94
N ARG A 14 -7.72 -3.54 -4.04
CA ARG A 14 -9.02 -4.05 -3.62
C ARG A 14 -10.04 -2.94 -3.49
N GLU A 15 -11.30 -3.32 -3.50
CA GLU A 15 -12.43 -2.45 -3.23
C GLU A 15 -13.42 -3.09 -2.25
N SER A 16 -14.22 -2.25 -1.58
CA SER A 16 -15.25 -2.71 -0.66
C SER A 16 -16.43 -3.34 -1.42
N THR A 17 -16.97 -4.43 -0.88
CA THR A 17 -18.23 -5.04 -1.33
C THR A 17 -19.43 -4.65 -0.46
N GLU A 18 -19.22 -3.84 0.58
CA GLU A 18 -20.18 -3.53 1.63
C GLU A 18 -20.54 -2.03 1.69
N GLY A 19 -19.97 -1.21 0.80
CA GLY A 19 -20.22 0.22 0.73
C GLY A 19 -18.94 1.01 0.43
N LYS A 20 -18.79 2.18 1.07
CA LYS A 20 -17.64 3.06 0.83
C LYS A 20 -16.33 2.53 1.44
N PHE A 21 -16.41 1.83 2.56
CA PHE A 21 -15.26 1.33 3.30
C PHE A 21 -15.46 -0.14 3.64
N ILE A 22 -14.39 -0.93 3.60
CA ILE A 22 -14.37 -2.33 4.05
C ILE A 22 -14.65 -2.35 5.55
N GLN A 23 -15.75 -2.98 5.97
CA GLN A 23 -16.12 -3.06 7.39
C GLN A 23 -15.72 -4.40 7.99
N THR A 24 -15.87 -5.48 7.23
CA THR A 24 -15.46 -6.83 7.64
C THR A 24 -14.27 -7.32 6.83
N PRO A 25 -13.45 -8.26 7.35
CA PRO A 25 -12.36 -8.84 6.58
C PRO A 25 -12.81 -9.38 5.21
N LYS A 26 -13.97 -10.02 5.11
CA LYS A 26 -14.50 -10.57 3.85
C LYS A 26 -15.25 -9.54 2.98
N GLY A 27 -15.45 -8.32 3.49
CA GLY A 27 -16.10 -7.20 2.80
C GLY A 27 -15.27 -6.54 1.71
N GLN A 28 -14.34 -7.29 1.12
CA GLN A 28 -13.37 -6.82 0.14
C GLN A 28 -13.27 -7.80 -1.04
N ARG A 29 -13.01 -7.27 -2.24
CA ARG A 29 -12.67 -8.07 -3.41
C ARG A 29 -11.48 -7.47 -4.14
N ILE A 30 -10.70 -8.32 -4.80
CA ILE A 30 -9.56 -7.87 -5.61
C ILE A 30 -10.07 -7.27 -6.92
N MET A 31 -9.52 -6.11 -7.28
CA MET A 31 -9.91 -5.39 -8.49
C MET A 31 -9.33 -6.08 -9.74
N ALA A 32 -10.00 -5.91 -10.89
CA ALA A 32 -9.57 -6.51 -12.15
C ALA A 32 -8.13 -6.08 -12.54
N GLY A 33 -7.36 -7.03 -13.10
CA GLY A 33 -5.98 -6.82 -13.55
C GLY A 33 -4.92 -6.86 -12.44
N VAL A 34 -5.30 -6.81 -11.16
CA VAL A 34 -4.34 -6.77 -10.04
C VAL A 34 -3.53 -8.06 -9.93
N HIS A 35 -4.16 -9.23 -10.06
CA HIS A 35 -3.45 -10.50 -9.98
C HIS A 35 -2.45 -10.65 -11.14
N GLU A 36 -2.86 -10.31 -12.34
CA GLU A 36 -2.03 -10.35 -13.55
C GLU A 36 -0.85 -9.38 -13.45
N ALA A 37 -1.10 -8.16 -12.97
CA ALA A 37 -0.08 -7.13 -12.78
C ALA A 37 0.95 -7.55 -11.72
N ILE A 38 0.51 -8.02 -10.55
CA ILE A 38 1.40 -8.51 -9.50
C ILE A 38 2.21 -9.72 -10.00
N ALA A 39 1.57 -10.66 -10.70
CA ALA A 39 2.27 -11.81 -11.25
C ALA A 39 3.34 -11.40 -12.29
N HIS A 40 3.08 -10.36 -13.09
CA HIS A 40 4.06 -9.79 -14.01
C HIS A 40 5.28 -9.24 -13.26
N HIS A 41 5.08 -8.41 -12.25
CA HIS A 41 6.18 -7.82 -11.47
C HIS A 41 6.95 -8.84 -10.63
N LYS A 42 6.27 -9.86 -10.06
CA LYS A 42 6.96 -10.98 -9.39
C LYS A 42 7.92 -11.71 -10.33
N ARG A 43 7.55 -11.91 -11.61
CA ARG A 43 8.45 -12.55 -12.60
C ARG A 43 9.69 -11.72 -12.91
N GLN A 44 9.63 -10.41 -12.72
CA GLN A 44 10.76 -9.50 -12.85
C GLN A 44 11.61 -9.40 -11.57
N GLY A 45 11.21 -10.07 -10.49
CA GLY A 45 11.97 -10.08 -9.24
C GLY A 45 11.55 -9.02 -8.22
N TYR A 46 10.40 -8.37 -8.39
CA TYR A 46 9.89 -7.42 -7.38
C TYR A 46 9.44 -8.12 -6.09
N THR A 47 9.81 -7.52 -4.97
CA THR A 47 9.27 -7.78 -3.63
C THR A 47 8.01 -6.92 -3.46
N ILE A 48 6.86 -7.56 -3.25
CA ILE A 48 5.55 -6.88 -3.28
C ILE A 48 5.13 -6.58 -1.84
N ILE A 49 4.90 -5.31 -1.54
CA ILE A 49 4.60 -4.81 -0.19
C ILE A 49 3.32 -4.00 -0.22
N GLY A 50 2.41 -4.26 0.71
CA GLY A 50 1.21 -3.44 0.90
C GLY A 50 1.47 -2.33 1.91
N ILE A 51 0.97 -1.12 1.65
CA ILE A 51 1.01 0.01 2.59
C ILE A 51 -0.36 0.70 2.61
N THR A 52 -0.96 0.91 3.78
CA THR A 52 -2.34 1.44 3.84
C THR A 52 -2.60 2.31 5.07
N ASN A 53 -3.34 3.41 4.89
CA ASN A 53 -3.87 4.22 5.99
C ASN A 53 -5.19 3.59 6.48
N GLN A 54 -5.31 3.28 7.77
CA GLN A 54 -6.52 2.70 8.39
C GLN A 54 -7.12 3.65 9.43
N GLY A 55 -7.47 4.87 9.01
CA GLY A 55 -7.98 5.92 9.91
C GLY A 55 -9.30 5.62 10.64
N GLY A 56 -10.02 4.56 10.25
CA GLY A 56 -11.17 4.07 10.99
C GLY A 56 -10.83 3.61 12.42
N CYS A 57 -9.55 3.27 12.67
CA CYS A 57 -9.06 2.88 13.99
C CYS A 57 -8.93 4.03 14.99
N ASP A 58 -8.89 5.27 14.51
CA ASP A 58 -8.73 6.48 15.34
C ASP A 58 -9.93 7.43 15.22
N THR A 59 -10.77 7.24 14.20
CA THR A 59 -12.01 7.98 14.07
C THR A 59 -13.06 7.44 15.04
N ILE A 60 -13.55 8.29 15.96
CA ILE A 60 -14.52 7.91 16.98
C ILE A 60 -15.97 8.00 16.46
N ASN A 61 -16.71 6.91 16.63
CA ASN A 61 -18.16 6.89 16.47
C ASN A 61 -18.81 7.66 17.63
N ARG A 62 -19.59 8.69 17.30
CA ARG A 62 -20.22 9.58 18.30
C ARG A 62 -21.30 8.89 19.14
N ASP A 63 -21.96 7.87 18.59
CA ASP A 63 -23.06 7.17 19.26
C ASP A 63 -22.54 6.12 20.24
N THR A 64 -21.42 5.47 19.92
CA THR A 64 -20.86 4.38 20.74
C THR A 64 -19.66 4.80 21.60
N GLY A 65 -19.04 5.95 21.30
CA GLY A 65 -17.81 6.41 21.95
C GLY A 65 -16.58 5.56 21.64
N LYS A 66 -16.66 4.67 20.63
CA LYS A 66 -15.58 3.74 20.25
C LYS A 66 -15.04 4.07 18.85
N PRO A 67 -13.82 3.64 18.51
CA PRO A 67 -13.34 3.69 17.13
C PRO A 67 -14.32 3.07 16.13
N LEU A 68 -14.37 3.59 14.90
CA LEU A 68 -15.17 3.02 13.81
C LEU A 68 -14.73 1.61 13.42
N LYS A 69 -13.46 1.26 13.69
CA LYS A 69 -12.89 -0.06 13.48
C LYS A 69 -11.90 -0.40 14.59
N SER A 70 -11.93 -1.61 15.12
CA SER A 70 -10.92 -2.04 16.10
C SER A 70 -9.57 -2.30 15.43
N ILE A 71 -8.48 -2.33 16.21
CA ILE A 71 -7.17 -2.71 15.68
C ILE A 71 -7.18 -4.19 15.24
N GLU A 72 -7.88 -5.04 15.99
CA GLU A 72 -8.05 -6.45 15.71
C GLU A 72 -8.73 -6.67 14.36
N ASP A 73 -9.79 -5.92 14.06
CA ASP A 73 -10.48 -5.99 12.77
C ASP A 73 -9.62 -5.46 11.63
N ALA A 74 -8.83 -4.39 11.86
CA ALA A 74 -7.90 -3.88 10.86
C ALA A 74 -6.79 -4.88 10.53
N ILE A 75 -6.26 -5.59 11.54
CA ILE A 75 -5.31 -6.69 11.37
C ILE A 75 -5.96 -7.82 10.58
N ALA A 76 -7.15 -8.28 11.00
CA ALA A 76 -7.86 -9.37 10.34
C ALA A 76 -8.18 -9.05 8.87
N GLN A 77 -8.54 -7.81 8.57
CA GLN A 77 -8.73 -7.33 7.20
C GLN A 77 -7.45 -7.46 6.36
N GLN A 78 -6.29 -7.09 6.90
CA GLN A 78 -5.02 -7.20 6.19
C GLN A 78 -4.56 -8.66 6.05
N GLN A 79 -4.77 -9.50 7.06
CA GLN A 79 -4.50 -10.93 6.96
C GLN A 79 -5.34 -11.58 5.86
N TYR A 80 -6.63 -11.25 5.76
CA TYR A 80 -7.47 -11.73 4.66
C TYR A 80 -6.99 -11.21 3.30
N THR A 81 -6.38 -10.02 3.23
CA THR A 81 -5.77 -9.52 1.99
C THR A 81 -4.58 -10.36 1.57
N LEU A 82 -3.77 -10.81 2.53
CA LEU A 82 -2.62 -11.70 2.28
C LEU A 82 -3.07 -13.10 1.83
N GLU A 83 -4.27 -13.53 2.21
CA GLU A 83 -4.91 -14.74 1.66
C GLU A 83 -5.35 -14.52 0.22
N LEU A 84 -5.98 -13.37 -0.08
CA LEU A 84 -6.44 -13.03 -1.42
C LEU A 84 -5.28 -12.77 -2.39
N ILE A 85 -4.18 -12.17 -1.93
CA ILE A 85 -2.98 -11.85 -2.71
C ILE A 85 -1.75 -12.53 -2.07
N PRO A 86 -1.55 -13.84 -2.31
CA PRO A 86 -0.45 -14.59 -1.70
C PRO A 86 0.95 -14.13 -2.11
N GLN A 87 1.10 -13.23 -3.07
CA GLN A 87 2.38 -12.68 -3.52
C GLN A 87 2.87 -11.50 -2.67
N LEU A 88 2.01 -10.91 -1.82
CA LEU A 88 2.40 -9.88 -0.86
C LEU A 88 3.29 -10.50 0.23
N GLU A 89 4.46 -9.91 0.47
CA GLU A 89 5.36 -10.39 1.52
C GLU A 89 4.88 -9.92 2.91
N ALA A 90 4.48 -8.65 3.00
CA ALA A 90 3.90 -8.04 4.19
C ALA A 90 2.98 -6.87 3.83
N ILE A 91 2.11 -6.50 4.76
CA ILE A 91 1.32 -5.27 4.72
C ILE A 91 1.69 -4.41 5.91
N TYR A 92 2.02 -3.15 5.67
CA TYR A 92 2.15 -2.14 6.71
C TYR A 92 0.87 -1.31 6.74
N PHE A 93 0.36 -1.04 7.94
CA PHE A 93 -0.73 -0.10 8.08
C PHE A 93 -0.52 0.87 9.23
N CYS A 94 -0.97 2.11 9.01
CA CYS A 94 -1.02 3.15 10.02
C CYS A 94 -2.47 3.34 10.49
N PRO A 95 -2.80 3.03 11.76
CA PRO A 95 -4.17 3.15 12.27
C PRO A 95 -4.56 4.59 12.67
N ASP A 96 -3.59 5.42 13.03
CA ASP A 96 -3.85 6.71 13.66
C ASP A 96 -3.83 7.87 12.66
N MET A 97 -4.48 8.97 13.03
CA MET A 97 -4.54 10.18 12.20
C MET A 97 -3.25 11.00 12.28
N ARG A 98 -2.46 10.84 13.35
CA ARG A 98 -1.20 11.56 13.54
C ARG A 98 -0.01 10.91 12.83
N GLY A 99 -0.12 9.63 12.45
CA GLY A 99 0.95 8.90 11.78
C GLY A 99 2.08 8.45 12.70
N LEU A 100 1.77 8.21 13.98
CA LEU A 100 2.74 7.84 15.00
C LEU A 100 2.82 6.33 15.26
N ILE A 101 1.83 5.57 14.76
CA ILE A 101 1.71 4.13 14.96
C ILE A 101 1.84 3.42 13.62
N VAL A 102 2.55 2.29 13.61
CA VAL A 102 2.57 1.38 12.47
C VAL A 102 2.54 -0.07 12.92
N TYR A 103 1.76 -0.85 12.17
CA TYR A 103 1.73 -2.29 12.28
C TYR A 103 2.32 -2.91 11.01
N ARG A 104 3.03 -4.02 11.18
CA ARG A 104 3.36 -4.94 10.10
C ARG A 104 2.55 -6.21 10.27
N VAL A 105 1.83 -6.57 9.23
CA VAL A 105 1.01 -7.78 9.14
C VAL A 105 1.61 -8.72 8.13
N THR A 106 1.77 -9.98 8.52
CA THR A 106 2.09 -11.12 7.66
C THR A 106 1.00 -12.18 7.84
N ARG A 107 1.05 -13.25 7.03
CA ARG A 107 0.02 -14.31 7.06
C ARG A 107 -0.20 -14.90 8.45
N ASN A 108 0.88 -15.03 9.22
CA ASN A 108 0.86 -15.76 10.49
C ASN A 108 1.13 -14.86 11.70
N SER A 109 1.28 -13.55 11.51
CA SER A 109 1.65 -12.64 12.59
C SER A 109 1.25 -11.20 12.29
N ALA A 110 0.97 -10.44 13.34
CA ALA A 110 0.84 -8.99 13.27
C ALA A 110 1.63 -8.39 14.44
N VAL A 111 2.46 -7.39 14.16
CA VAL A 111 3.33 -6.76 15.15
C VAL A 111 3.18 -5.25 15.04
N LYS A 112 2.93 -4.59 16.17
CA LYS A 112 3.06 -3.13 16.29
C LYS A 112 4.55 -2.81 16.34
N LEU A 113 5.08 -2.18 15.28
CA LEU A 113 6.51 -1.89 15.18
C LEU A 113 6.87 -0.58 15.89
N ALA A 114 5.98 0.40 15.85
CA ALA A 114 6.14 1.67 16.54
C ALA A 114 4.81 2.17 17.11
N ASP A 115 4.92 2.89 18.21
CA ASP A 115 3.84 3.57 18.92
C ASP A 115 4.43 4.81 19.58
N HIS A 116 4.71 5.83 18.76
CA HIS A 116 5.29 7.07 19.25
C HIS A 116 4.21 7.87 19.99
N THR A 117 4.58 8.44 21.13
CA THR A 117 3.68 9.27 21.91
C THR A 117 3.54 10.65 21.29
N PRO A 118 2.43 11.36 21.53
CA PRO A 118 2.27 12.78 21.20
C PRO A 118 3.41 13.70 21.59
N ASP A 119 4.10 13.37 22.68
CA ASP A 119 5.22 14.14 23.23
C ASP A 119 6.53 13.84 22.47
N ASP A 120 6.54 12.80 21.65
CA ASP A 120 7.61 12.47 20.69
C ASP A 120 7.49 13.30 19.40
N ASP A 121 7.17 14.60 19.53
CA ASP A 121 6.94 15.54 18.42
C ASP A 121 8.21 15.90 17.61
N PHE A 122 9.25 15.07 17.71
CA PHE A 122 10.47 15.12 16.93
C PHE A 122 10.36 14.45 15.56
N LEU A 123 9.32 13.61 15.34
CA LEU A 123 9.16 12.94 14.06
C LEU A 123 8.62 13.92 13.01
N GLU A 124 9.51 14.39 12.12
CA GLU A 124 9.14 15.23 10.99
C GLU A 124 8.01 14.59 10.18
N GLU A 125 7.12 15.42 9.63
CA GLU A 125 5.89 14.96 8.96
C GLU A 125 6.16 13.95 7.85
N LYS A 126 7.22 14.16 7.06
CA LYS A 126 7.64 13.26 5.99
C LYS A 126 8.04 11.85 6.46
N PHE A 127 8.39 11.68 7.74
CA PHE A 127 8.77 10.39 8.32
C PHE A 127 7.63 9.72 9.09
N ARG A 128 6.47 10.38 9.22
CA ARG A 128 5.29 9.77 9.83
C ARG A 128 4.82 8.56 9.03
N TYR A 129 4.18 7.62 9.70
CA TYR A 129 3.70 6.38 9.10
C TYR A 129 2.42 6.56 8.30
N ARG A 130 1.60 7.58 8.63
CA ARG A 130 0.40 7.91 7.85
C ARG A 130 0.78 8.67 6.60
N LYS A 131 0.41 8.16 5.43
CA LYS A 131 0.55 8.88 4.15
C LYS A 131 -0.19 10.22 4.24
N PRO A 132 0.43 11.36 3.84
CA PRO A 132 1.59 11.48 2.94
C PRO A 132 2.98 11.30 3.56
N GLY A 133 3.09 11.01 4.86
CA GLY A 133 4.34 10.56 5.45
C GLY A 133 4.81 9.23 4.87
N ALA A 134 6.13 9.07 4.73
CA ALA A 134 6.78 7.93 4.08
C ALA A 134 7.28 6.86 5.06
N GLY A 135 6.92 6.93 6.34
CA GLY A 135 7.41 6.03 7.38
C GLY A 135 7.17 4.54 7.06
N MET A 136 6.02 4.20 6.47
CA MET A 136 5.74 2.81 6.05
C MET A 136 6.67 2.32 4.93
N ILE A 137 7.04 3.20 3.99
CA ILE A 137 7.97 2.90 2.90
C ILE A 137 9.37 2.64 3.50
N TYR A 138 9.85 3.54 4.36
CA TYR A 138 11.15 3.38 5.02
C TYR A 138 11.24 2.12 5.88
N GLN A 139 10.16 1.78 6.60
CA GLN A 139 10.13 0.54 7.39
C GLN A 139 10.26 -0.71 6.52
N ALA A 140 9.56 -0.75 5.39
CA ALA A 140 9.66 -1.85 4.44
C ALA A 140 11.04 -1.91 3.75
N VAL A 141 11.64 -0.76 3.43
CA VAL A 141 13.03 -0.71 2.93
C VAL A 141 14.00 -1.33 3.94
N PHE A 142 13.86 -0.97 5.22
CA PHE A 142 14.68 -1.55 6.28
C PHE A 142 14.47 -3.07 6.41
N ASP A 143 13.22 -3.52 6.41
CA ASP A 143 12.88 -4.93 6.61
C ASP A 143 13.31 -5.83 5.43
N PHE A 144 13.30 -5.32 4.20
CA PHE A 144 13.50 -6.12 2.98
C PHE A 144 14.72 -5.73 2.14
N GLY A 145 15.46 -4.68 2.51
CA GLY A 145 16.65 -4.21 1.77
C GLY A 145 16.34 -3.73 0.35
N ILE A 146 15.24 -2.99 0.20
CA ILE A 146 14.72 -2.50 -1.09
C ILE A 146 15.51 -1.27 -1.58
N ASP A 147 15.82 -1.22 -2.87
CA ASP A 147 16.39 -0.06 -3.55
C ASP A 147 15.29 0.87 -4.08
N LEU A 148 15.09 2.02 -3.46
CA LEU A 148 14.04 2.97 -3.83
C LEU A 148 14.21 3.55 -5.24
N THR A 149 15.44 3.66 -5.75
CA THR A 149 15.73 4.36 -7.02
C THR A 149 15.16 3.64 -8.25
N VAL A 150 14.96 2.34 -8.13
CA VAL A 150 14.45 1.43 -9.18
C VAL A 150 13.14 0.77 -8.77
N SER A 151 12.56 1.19 -7.65
CA SER A 151 11.30 0.67 -7.10
C SER A 151 10.13 1.59 -7.46
N TRP A 152 8.92 1.07 -7.27
CA TRP A 152 7.69 1.75 -7.67
C TRP A 152 6.62 1.71 -6.59
N MET A 153 5.83 2.78 -6.52
CA MET A 153 4.60 2.87 -5.75
C MET A 153 3.40 2.98 -6.69
N ILE A 154 2.39 2.15 -6.44
CA ILE A 154 1.13 2.16 -7.17
C ILE A 154 0.02 2.61 -6.23
N SER A 155 -0.74 3.64 -6.61
CA SER A 155 -1.90 4.10 -5.83
C SER A 155 -2.92 4.90 -6.64
N ASP A 156 -4.14 5.01 -6.15
CA ASP A 156 -5.22 5.87 -6.64
C ASP A 156 -5.31 7.24 -5.93
N ARG A 157 -4.39 7.57 -5.02
CA ARG A 157 -4.50 8.80 -4.19
C ARG A 157 -3.32 9.77 -4.31
N PRO A 158 -3.55 11.09 -4.19
CA PRO A 158 -2.46 12.07 -4.14
C PRO A 158 -1.55 11.98 -2.91
N GLU A 159 -2.08 11.56 -1.75
CA GLU A 159 -1.27 11.39 -0.53
C GLU A 159 -0.19 10.32 -0.70
N ASP A 160 -0.46 9.33 -1.54
CA ASP A 160 0.46 8.26 -1.90
C ASP A 160 1.58 8.74 -2.83
N GLU A 161 1.25 9.55 -3.85
CA GLU A 161 2.23 10.20 -4.72
C GLU A 161 3.19 11.08 -3.92
N GLN A 162 2.68 11.83 -2.94
CA GLN A 162 3.49 12.65 -2.04
C GLN A 162 4.44 11.81 -1.18
N ALA A 163 3.98 10.68 -0.65
CA ALA A 163 4.81 9.75 0.10
C ALA A 163 5.92 9.15 -0.79
N ALA A 164 5.60 8.77 -2.03
CA ALA A 164 6.59 8.30 -3.00
C ALA A 164 7.65 9.37 -3.29
N ALA A 165 7.20 10.59 -3.61
CA ALA A 165 8.07 11.72 -3.92
C ALA A 165 9.02 12.07 -2.77
N ALA A 166 8.56 11.98 -1.51
CA ALA A 166 9.39 12.23 -0.32
C ALA A 166 10.57 11.25 -0.18
N THR A 167 10.51 10.10 -0.83
CA THR A 167 11.54 9.04 -0.79
C THR A 167 12.34 8.90 -2.07
N GLY A 168 11.93 9.59 -3.15
CA GLY A 168 12.49 9.41 -4.49
C GLY A 168 12.02 8.13 -5.19
N LEU A 169 10.95 7.49 -4.68
CA LEU A 169 10.35 6.31 -5.28
C LEU A 169 9.54 6.69 -6.52
N ASN A 170 9.62 5.88 -7.58
CA ASN A 170 8.79 6.11 -8.77
C ASN A 170 7.32 5.91 -8.43
N PHE A 171 6.42 6.63 -9.11
CA PHE A 171 4.99 6.57 -8.86
C PHE A 171 4.20 6.26 -10.13
N MET A 172 3.16 5.45 -10.01
CA MET A 172 2.18 5.26 -11.07
C MET A 172 0.76 5.17 -10.52
N TRP A 173 -0.16 5.82 -11.22
CA TRP A 173 -1.58 5.76 -10.92
C TRP A 173 -2.14 4.35 -11.14
N ALA A 174 -2.95 3.90 -10.18
CA ALA A 174 -3.44 2.53 -10.12
C ALA A 174 -4.35 2.15 -11.29
N ASP A 175 -5.08 3.11 -11.87
CA ASP A 175 -5.90 2.89 -13.06
C ASP A 175 -5.03 2.54 -14.28
N VAL A 176 -3.98 3.31 -14.57
CA VAL A 176 -3.01 3.04 -15.64
C VAL A 176 -2.37 1.67 -15.43
N TRP A 177 -1.91 1.39 -14.21
CA TRP A 177 -1.32 0.11 -13.86
C TRP A 177 -2.28 -1.06 -14.11
N ARG A 178 -3.48 -1.05 -13.52
CA ARG A 178 -4.45 -2.17 -13.66
C ARG A 178 -4.98 -2.32 -15.08
N MET A 179 -5.27 -1.22 -15.77
CA MET A 179 -5.84 -1.25 -17.12
C MET A 179 -4.90 -1.96 -18.09
N ARG A 180 -3.58 -1.79 -17.94
CA ARG A 180 -2.58 -2.49 -18.77
C ARG A 180 -2.68 -4.02 -18.66
N PHE A 181 -3.14 -4.55 -17.54
CA PHE A 181 -3.25 -5.98 -17.29
C PHE A 181 -4.70 -6.49 -17.33
N THR A 182 -5.66 -5.63 -17.65
CA THR A 182 -7.06 -6.02 -17.83
C THR A 182 -7.29 -6.47 -19.28
N PRO A 183 -7.83 -7.68 -19.53
CA PRO A 183 -8.05 -8.17 -20.89
C PRO A 183 -8.91 -7.23 -21.74
N GLY A 184 -8.46 -6.90 -22.95
CA GLY A 184 -9.21 -6.08 -23.91
C GLY A 184 -9.14 -4.57 -23.69
N MET A 185 -8.39 -4.10 -22.68
CA MET A 185 -8.14 -2.68 -22.44
C MET A 185 -6.64 -2.40 -22.53
N TYR A 186 -6.25 -1.50 -23.44
CA TYR A 186 -4.85 -1.10 -23.65
C TYR A 186 -4.76 0.43 -23.78
N GLU A 187 -5.43 1.16 -22.88
CA GLU A 187 -5.33 2.61 -22.88
C GLU A 187 -4.00 3.02 -22.22
N ILE A 188 -3.02 3.40 -23.04
CA ILE A 188 -1.79 4.03 -22.56
C ILE A 188 -2.00 5.53 -22.61
N ARG A 189 -2.36 6.14 -21.49
CA ARG A 189 -2.33 7.60 -21.35
C ARG A 189 -0.87 8.01 -21.19
N THR A 190 -0.26 8.50 -22.26
CA THR A 190 1.08 9.13 -22.31
C THR A 190 2.14 8.46 -21.43
N ALA A 191 2.87 7.47 -21.96
CA ALA A 191 3.91 6.79 -21.20
C ALA A 191 5.31 7.37 -21.46
N THR A 192 6.07 7.59 -20.39
CA THR A 192 7.53 7.84 -20.46
C THR A 192 8.26 6.53 -20.76
N PRO A 193 9.52 6.57 -21.24
CA PRO A 193 10.32 5.35 -21.40
C PRO A 193 10.41 4.49 -20.14
N GLN A 194 10.54 5.13 -18.97
CA GLN A 194 10.59 4.44 -17.67
C GLN A 194 9.26 3.76 -17.33
N LEU A 195 8.13 4.39 -17.64
CA LEU A 195 6.81 3.78 -17.46
C LEU A 195 6.61 2.59 -18.41
N LEU A 196 7.07 2.70 -19.66
CA LEU A 196 7.01 1.59 -20.61
C LEU A 196 7.92 0.44 -20.17
N GLU A 197 9.15 0.72 -19.72
CA GLU A 197 10.03 -0.31 -19.18
C GLU A 197 9.40 -1.01 -17.98
N PHE A 198 8.79 -0.25 -17.07
CA PHE A 198 8.08 -0.81 -15.92
C PHE A 198 6.88 -1.69 -16.35
N LEU A 199 6.04 -1.21 -17.26
CA LEU A 199 4.81 -1.90 -17.68
C LEU A 199 5.06 -3.08 -18.61
N GLU A 200 6.04 -2.98 -19.49
CA GLU A 200 6.32 -3.97 -20.53
C GLU A 200 7.46 -4.93 -20.13
N GLY A 201 8.30 -4.56 -19.15
CA GLY A 201 9.52 -5.28 -18.83
C GLY A 201 10.57 -5.21 -19.94
N ILE A 202 10.48 -4.21 -20.82
CA ILE A 202 11.38 -4.01 -21.96
C ILE A 202 12.33 -2.87 -21.62
N ASN A 203 13.64 -3.14 -21.65
CA ASN A 203 14.64 -2.10 -21.50
C ASN A 203 14.69 -1.24 -22.78
N LEU A 204 14.34 0.04 -22.66
CA LEU A 204 14.26 0.99 -23.78
C LEU A 204 15.52 1.87 -23.93
N ASN A 205 16.64 1.47 -23.32
CA ASN A 205 17.92 2.20 -23.38
C ASN A 205 18.61 2.11 -24.74
#